data_AF-R6PTB9-F1
#
_entry.id   AF-R6PTB9-F1
#
_cell.length_a   1.000
_cell.length_b   1.000
_cell.length_c   1.000
_cell.angle_alpha   90.00
_cell.angle_beta   90.00
_cell.angle_gamma   90.00
#
_symmetry.space_group_name_H-M   'P 1'
#
loop_
_entity.id
_entity.type
_entity.pdbx_description
1 polymer ?
#
loop_
_entity_poly.entity_id
_entity_poly.type
_entity_poly.pdbx_seq_one_letter_code
_entity_poly.pdbx_strand_id
1 'polypeptide(L)' 'MALKIKTREEAIAVLRDMVRRKKDMEAKAQIDFAKAREEATDCYACL' A
#
# COMPACT_ATOMS: atom_id res chain seq x y z
N MET A 1 18.91 2.36 -0.51
CA MET A 1 19.83 2.89 0.52
C MET A 1 19.69 2.06 1.78
N ALA A 2 20.78 1.59 2.38
CA ALA A 2 20.73 0.87 3.66
C ALA A 2 20.53 1.87 4.81
N LEU A 3 19.51 1.67 5.64
CA LEU A 3 19.28 2.48 6.84
C LEU A 3 20.38 2.15 7.86
N LYS A 4 21.21 3.14 8.21
CA LYS A 4 22.21 3.01 9.29
C LYS A 4 21.50 3.11 10.64
N ILE A 5 20.95 1.99 11.10
CA ILE A 5 20.28 1.88 12.40
C ILE A 5 21.33 1.64 13.48
N LYS A 6 21.38 2.48 14.50
CA LYS A 6 22.40 2.44 15.57
C LYS A 6 21.87 1.88 16.89
N THR A 7 20.56 1.98 17.12
CA THR A 7 19.93 1.51 18.37
C THR A 7 18.74 0.58 18.14
N ARG A 8 18.38 -0.16 19.18
CA ARG A 8 17.20 -1.05 19.15
C ARG A 8 15.92 -0.25 18.99
N GLU A 9 15.82 0.90 19.63
CA GLU A 9 14.67 1.80 19.54
C GLU A 9 14.48 2.33 18.11
N GLU A 10 15.57 2.71 17.45
CA GLU A 10 15.56 3.11 16.04
C GLU A 10 15.11 1.97 15.13
N ALA A 11 15.58 0.73 15.38
CA ALA A 11 15.15 -0.44 14.64
C ALA A 11 13.64 -0.67 14.75
N ILE A 12 13.11 -0.56 15.96
CA ILE A 12 11.68 -0.73 16.23
C ILE A 12 10.85 0.37 15.55
N ALA A 13 11.32 1.62 15.59
CA ALA A 13 10.64 2.73 14.94
C ALA A 13 10.58 2.54 13.41
N VAL A 14 11.69 2.15 12.79
CA VAL A 14 11.76 1.85 11.35
C VAL A 14 10.81 0.72 10.98
N LEU A 15 10.80 -0.38 11.73
CA LEU A 15 9.92 -1.52 11.44
C LEU A 15 8.45 -1.14 11.56
N ARG A 16 8.07 -0.36 12.58
CA ARG A 16 6.69 0.14 12.74
C ARG A 16 6.27 1.03 11.58
N ASP A 17 7.16 1.92 11.13
CA ASP A 17 6.91 2.78 9.98
C ASP A 17 6.74 1.98 8.68
N MET A 18 7.60 0.98 8.45
CA MET A 18 7.50 0.09 7.29
C MET A 18 6.17 -0.67 7.26
N VAL A 19 5.73 -1.20 8.41
CA VAL A 19 4.42 -1.88 8.52
C VAL A 19 3.28 -0.92 8.24
N ARG A 20 3.34 0.32 8.72
CA ARG A 20 2.32 1.34 8.43
C ARG A 20 2.23 1.62 6.93
N ARG A 21 3.36 1.94 6.29
CA ARG A 21 3.40 2.22 4.85
C ARG A 21 2.96 1.03 4.00
N LYS A 22 3.27 -0.19 4.42
CA LYS A 22 2.76 -1.40 3.76
C LYS A 22 1.23 -1.45 3.79
N LYS A 23 0.62 -1.21 4.96
CA LYS A 23 -0.84 -1.20 5.10
C LYS A 23 -1.51 -0.11 4.26
N ASP A 24 -0.92 1.09 4.23
CA ASP A 24 -1.45 2.20 3.43
C ASP A 24 -1.40 1.87 1.93
N MET A 25 -0.31 1.24 1.48
CA MET A 25 -0.16 0.78 0.10
C MET A 25 -1.16 -0.32 -0.25
N GLU A 26 -1.35 -1.30 0.64
CA GLU A 26 -2.35 -2.37 0.47
C GLU A 26 -3.77 -1.79 0.37
N ALA A 27 -4.12 -0.85 1.25
CA ALA A 27 -5.43 -0.20 1.22
C ALA A 27 -5.66 0.56 -0.10
N LYS A 28 -4.65 1.29 -0.58
CA LYS A 28 -4.72 1.98 -1.88
C LYS A 28 -4.90 0.99 -3.03
N ALA A 29 -4.13 -0.09 -3.05
CA ALA A 29 -4.25 -1.11 -4.10
C ALA A 29 -5.66 -1.71 -4.15
N GLN A 30 -6.28 -2.00 -3.00
CA GLN A 30 -7.65 -2.53 -2.95
C GLN A 30 -8.67 -1.55 -3.54
N ILE A 31 -8.53 -0.24 -3.26
CA ILE A 31 -9.39 0.80 -3.83
C ILE A 31 -9.19 0.88 -5.35
N ASP A 32 -7.94 0.88 -5.81
CA ASP A 32 -7.63 0.98 -7.23
C ASP A 32 -8.15 -0.25 -8.01
N PHE A 33 -8.05 -1.45 -7.43
CA PHE A 33 -8.64 -2.66 -8.01
C PHE A 33 -10.17 -2.61 -8.05
N ALA A 34 -10.82 -2.12 -7.01
CA ALA A 34 -12.28 -1.98 -6.99
C ALA A 34 -12.77 -1.03 -8.10
N LYS A 35 -12.08 0.11 -8.28
CA LYS A 35 -12.38 1.07 -9.35
C LYS A 35 -12.15 0.48 -10.74
N ALA A 36 -11.01 -0.17 -10.96
CA ALA A 36 -10.73 -0.81 -12.24
C ALA A 36 -11.78 -1.88 -12.60
N ARG A 37 -12.32 -2.58 -11.60
CA ARG A 37 -13.41 -3.54 -11.80
C ARG A 37 -14.73 -2.85 -12.17
N GLU A 38 -15.06 -1.75 -11.52
CA GLU A 38 -16.24 -0.92 -11.85
C GLU A 38 -16.13 -0.38 -13.28
N GLU A 39 -15.02 0.27 -13.62
CA GLU A 39 -14.74 0.81 -14.96
C GLU A 39 -14.81 -0.27 -16.05
N ALA A 40 -14.26 -1.46 -15.79
CA ALA A 40 -14.36 -2.57 -16.72
C ALA A 40 -15.82 -3.02 -16.92
N THR A 41 -16.61 -3.06 -15.84
CA THR A 41 -18.03 -3.43 -15.90
C THR A 41 -18.82 -2.42 -16.73
N ASP A 42 -18.57 -1.12 -16.52
CA ASP A 42 -19.21 -0.05 -17.28
C ASP A 42 -18.85 -0.11 -18.78
N CYS A 43 -17.58 -0.39 -19.10
CA CYS A 43 -17.13 -0.54 -20.49
C CYS A 43 -17.84 -1.67 -21.23
N TYR A 44 -18.08 -2.81 -20.56
CA TYR A 44 -18.85 -3.92 -21.14
C TYR A 44 -20.37 -3.67 -21.17
N ALA A 45 -20.90 -2.83 -20.28
CA ALA A 45 -22.32 -2.45 -20.29
C ALA A 45 -22.67 -1.46 -21.43
N CYS A 46 -21.67 -0.77 -21.97
CA CYS A 46 -21.80 0.16 -23.09
C CYS A 46 -21.57 -0.48 -24.49
N LEU A 47 -21.35 -1.80 -24.55
CA LEU A 47 -21.25 -2.62 -25.77
C LEU A 47 -22.59 -3.31 -26.08
#